data_AF-T1CMP8-F1
#
_entry.id   AF-T1CMP8-F1
#
_cell.length_a   1.000
_cell.length_b   1.000
_cell.length_c   1.000
_cell.angle_alpha   90.00
_cell.angle_beta   90.00
_cell.angle_gamma   90.00
#
_symmetry.space_group_name_H-M   'P 1'
#
loop_
_entity.id
_entity.type
_entity.pdbx_description
1 polymer ?
#
loop_
_entity_poly.entity_id
_entity_poly.type
_entity_poly.pdbx_seq_one_letter_code
_entity_poly.pdbx_strand_id
1 'polypeptide(L)'
;MGILNYEIGGNEVKIDASEAIADIPENRTLLIEKLTADDPINPETVEGLTTIEEVFAAFQPNVDVEFENAEGEPVKENFRFNSTADFQVKNMTAGSRFLNNLSIKKDFYSKLVKQLRSNKVLQRALESPESRQALIDALSELKKELQETSSAQ
;
A
#
# COMPACT_ATOMS: atom_id res chain seq x y z
N MET A 1 -69.27 7.47 14.98
CA MET A 1 -69.51 8.68 15.78
C MET A 1 -69.34 8.30 17.24
N GLY A 2 -68.12 8.38 17.76
CA GLY A 2 -67.81 8.04 19.15
C GLY A 2 -68.17 9.21 20.06
N ILE A 3 -68.88 8.92 21.14
CA ILE A 3 -69.35 9.91 22.12
C ILE A 3 -68.12 10.33 22.94
N LEU A 4 -67.67 11.57 22.78
CA LEU A 4 -66.60 12.14 23.59
C LEU A 4 -67.21 12.74 24.86
N ASN A 5 -67.11 12.01 25.97
CA ASN A 5 -67.47 12.51 27.29
C ASN A 5 -66.36 13.46 27.77
N TYR A 6 -66.57 14.75 27.61
CA TYR A 6 -65.69 15.77 28.18
C TYR A 6 -66.29 16.27 29.49
N GLU A 7 -65.65 15.96 30.62
CA GLU A 7 -66.03 16.49 31.93
C GLU A 7 -65.37 17.86 32.15
N ILE A 8 -66.12 18.79 32.76
CA ILE A 8 -65.67 20.17 32.99
C ILE A 8 -64.86 20.21 34.29
N GLY A 9 -63.54 20.09 34.15
CA GLY A 9 -62.55 20.16 35.22
C GLY A 9 -61.13 20.03 34.64
N GLY A 10 -60.10 20.33 35.43
CA GLY A 10 -58.71 20.18 34.99
C GLY A 10 -58.38 18.70 34.79
N ASN A 11 -58.36 18.25 33.53
CA ASN A 11 -57.93 16.90 33.18
C ASN A 11 -56.40 16.84 33.12
N GLU A 12 -55.83 15.88 33.84
CA GLU A 12 -54.42 15.52 33.69
C GLU A 12 -54.23 14.92 32.29
N VAL A 13 -53.59 15.68 31.40
CA VAL A 13 -53.07 15.13 30.16
C VAL A 13 -51.85 14.30 30.54
N LYS A 14 -52.00 12.97 30.60
CA LYS A 14 -50.86 12.07 30.74
C LYS A 14 -49.95 12.31 29.53
N ILE A 15 -48.83 12.98 29.78
CA ILE A 15 -47.77 13.10 28.80
C ILE A 15 -47.23 11.68 28.66
N ASP A 16 -47.57 11.03 27.56
CA ASP A 16 -47.06 9.71 27.25
C ASP A 16 -45.56 9.88 27.04
N ALA A 17 -44.79 9.67 28.10
CA ALA A 17 -43.33 9.69 28.09
C ALA A 17 -42.79 8.40 27.44
N SER A 18 -43.46 7.95 26.37
CA SER A 18 -42.85 7.07 25.40
C SER A 18 -42.20 8.00 24.39
N GLU A 19 -40.99 8.45 24.70
CA GLU A 19 -40.00 8.64 23.64
C GLU A 19 -39.81 7.24 23.03
N ALA A 20 -40.74 6.86 22.17
CA ALA A 20 -40.61 5.68 21.35
C ALA A 20 -39.31 5.90 20.60
N ILE A 21 -38.27 5.16 20.98
CA ILE A 21 -37.03 5.08 20.23
C ILE A 21 -37.48 4.78 18.81
N ALA A 22 -37.42 5.81 17.97
CA ALA A 22 -38.01 5.78 16.65
C ALA A 22 -37.41 4.58 15.92
N ASP A 23 -38.30 3.69 15.50
CA ASP A 23 -38.13 2.58 14.57
C ASP A 23 -36.70 2.58 13.97
N ILE A 24 -35.75 1.90 14.62
CA ILE A 24 -34.35 1.89 14.16
C ILE A 24 -34.33 0.95 12.97
N PRO A 25 -34.01 1.44 11.73
CA PRO A 25 -33.90 0.54 10.60
C PRO A 25 -32.98 -0.65 10.91
N GLU A 26 -33.54 -1.85 10.92
CA GLU A 26 -32.83 -3.10 11.23
C GLU A 26 -31.77 -3.46 10.17
N ASN A 27 -31.77 -2.74 9.03
CA ASN A 27 -30.89 -2.95 7.89
C ASN A 27 -29.68 -2.00 7.85
N ARG A 28 -29.26 -1.45 9.00
CA ARG A 28 -28.04 -0.63 9.09
C ARG A 28 -26.94 -1.37 9.83
N THR A 29 -25.78 -1.45 9.21
CA THR A 29 -24.56 -1.99 9.82
C THR A 29 -23.63 -0.85 10.19
N LEU A 30 -23.15 -0.84 11.43
CA LEU A 30 -22.06 0.03 11.87
C LEU A 30 -20.78 -0.79 11.96
N LEU A 31 -19.74 -0.37 11.23
CA LEU A 31 -18.40 -0.93 11.33
C LEU A 31 -17.49 0.08 12.03
N ILE A 32 -16.83 -0.35 13.11
CA ILE A 32 -15.89 0.50 13.86
C ILE A 32 -14.53 -0.20 13.83
N GLU A 33 -13.61 0.35 13.04
CA GLU A 33 -12.26 -0.18 12.89
C GLU A 33 -11.26 0.95 12.61
N LYS A 34 -9.99 0.70 12.91
CA LYS A 34 -8.90 1.61 12.54
C LYS A 34 -8.51 1.37 11.08
N LEU A 35 -9.05 2.19 10.18
CA LEU A 35 -8.86 2.05 8.73
C LEU A 35 -7.66 2.83 8.18
N THR A 36 -7.03 3.68 8.99
CA THR A 36 -5.84 4.49 8.64
C THR A 36 -4.72 4.29 9.66
N ALA A 37 -3.47 4.60 9.29
CA ALA A 37 -2.32 4.44 10.18
C ALA A 37 -2.40 5.36 11.42
N ASP A 38 -2.85 6.59 11.21
CA ASP A 38 -3.02 7.59 12.26
C ASP A 38 -4.47 7.70 12.69
N ASP A 39 -4.66 8.04 13.97
CA ASP A 39 -5.99 8.27 14.53
C ASP A 39 -6.51 9.65 14.07
N PRO A 40 -7.80 9.77 13.70
CA PRO A 40 -8.35 11.04 13.28
C PRO A 40 -8.44 11.98 14.50
N ILE A 41 -8.25 13.28 14.26
CA ILE A 41 -8.31 14.31 15.33
C ILE A 41 -9.69 14.33 16.00
N ASN A 42 -10.74 14.06 15.22
CA ASN A 42 -12.10 13.90 15.71
C ASN A 42 -12.66 12.58 15.20
N PRO A 43 -13.52 11.88 15.97
CA PRO A 43 -14.24 10.72 15.47
C PRO A 43 -15.02 11.08 14.20
N GLU A 44 -14.76 10.35 13.12
CA GLU A 44 -15.46 10.51 11.85
C GLU A 44 -16.44 9.36 11.65
N THR A 45 -17.69 9.69 11.37
CA THR A 45 -18.70 8.72 10.96
C THR A 45 -18.97 8.93 9.48
N VAL A 46 -18.60 7.95 8.65
CA VAL A 46 -18.86 7.96 7.22
C VAL A 46 -20.02 7.02 6.92
N GLU A 47 -21.06 7.53 6.29
CA GLU A 47 -22.26 6.78 5.93
C GLU A 47 -22.35 6.54 4.42
N GLY A 48 -23.15 5.56 4.01
CA GLY A 48 -23.45 5.33 2.59
C GLY A 48 -22.35 4.61 1.80
N LEU A 49 -21.29 4.15 2.45
CA LEU A 49 -20.28 3.30 1.82
C LEU A 49 -20.84 1.89 1.63
N THR A 50 -20.94 1.45 0.38
CA THR A 50 -21.52 0.15 0.00
C THR A 50 -20.51 -0.78 -0.68
N THR A 51 -19.41 -0.22 -1.18
CA THR A 51 -18.35 -0.95 -1.88
C THR A 51 -16.99 -0.77 -1.20
N ILE A 52 -16.06 -1.69 -1.45
CA ILE A 52 -14.71 -1.62 -0.87
C ILE A 52 -13.96 -0.41 -1.47
N GLU A 53 -14.18 -0.12 -2.74
CA GLU A 53 -13.58 1.00 -3.46
C GLU A 53 -13.99 2.34 -2.85
N GLU A 54 -15.25 2.49 -2.45
CA GLU A 54 -15.74 3.67 -1.73
C GLU A 54 -15.04 3.85 -0.38
N VAL A 55 -14.77 2.75 0.34
CA VAL A 55 -14.01 2.77 1.60
C VAL A 55 -12.58 3.26 1.35
N PHE A 56 -11.87 2.72 0.35
CA PHE A 56 -10.52 3.20 0.02
C PHE A 56 -10.50 4.66 -0.45
N ALA A 57 -11.50 5.09 -1.23
CA ALA A 57 -11.61 6.47 -1.69
C ALA A 57 -11.89 7.45 -0.54
N ALA A 58 -12.70 7.05 0.45
CA ALA A 58 -13.03 7.86 1.62
C ALA A 58 -11.85 7.98 2.59
N PHE A 59 -11.23 6.86 2.96
CA PHE A 59 -10.20 6.82 4.01
C PHE A 59 -8.77 7.03 3.51
N GLN A 60 -8.51 6.84 2.20
CA GLN A 60 -7.20 7.04 1.54
C GLN A 60 -6.01 6.52 2.37
N PRO A 61 -6.03 5.24 2.76
CA PRO A 61 -5.04 4.69 3.68
C PRO A 61 -3.63 4.82 3.10
N ASN A 62 -2.72 5.27 3.95
CA ASN A 62 -1.30 5.35 3.64
C ASN A 62 -0.47 5.05 4.89
N VAL A 63 0.79 4.67 4.68
CA VAL A 63 1.73 4.36 5.76
C VAL A 63 3.15 4.74 5.35
N ASP A 64 3.86 5.40 6.26
CA ASP A 64 5.29 5.67 6.11
C ASP A 64 6.10 4.45 6.60
N VAL A 65 7.02 4.01 5.76
CA VAL A 65 7.92 2.89 6.03
C VAL A 65 9.35 3.36 5.86
N GLU A 66 10.20 3.03 6.82
CA GLU A 66 11.64 3.29 6.77
C GLU A 66 12.36 1.98 6.45
N PHE A 67 13.06 1.95 5.32
CA PHE A 67 13.97 0.88 4.92
C PHE A 67 15.41 1.22 5.27
N GLU A 68 16.29 0.24 5.20
CA GLU A 68 17.74 0.42 5.31
C GLU A 68 18.38 0.04 3.96
N ASN A 69 19.24 0.90 3.42
CA ASN A 69 19.98 0.59 2.19
C ASN A 69 21.24 -0.27 2.47
N ALA A 70 22.03 -0.55 1.44
CA ALA A 70 23.22 -1.41 1.57
C ALA A 70 24.33 -0.76 2.41
N GLU A 71 24.31 0.57 2.51
CA GLU A 71 25.23 1.41 3.26
C GLU A 71 24.77 1.64 4.71
N GLY A 72 23.60 1.11 5.10
CA GLY A 72 23.01 1.28 6.43
C GLY A 72 22.24 2.59 6.60
N GLU A 73 22.01 3.36 5.53
CA GLU A 73 21.29 4.62 5.59
C GLU A 73 19.78 4.41 5.49
N PRO A 74 18.97 5.18 6.24
CA PRO A 74 17.52 5.06 6.22
C PRO A 74 16.93 5.63 4.93
N VAL A 75 16.03 4.87 4.31
CA VAL A 75 15.25 5.26 3.13
C VAL A 75 13.77 5.27 3.49
N LYS A 76 13.20 6.47 3.63
CA LYS A 76 11.78 6.66 3.95
C LYS A 76 10.93 6.65 2.69
N GLU A 77 9.86 5.88 2.68
CA GLU A 77 8.87 5.86 1.62
C GLU A 77 7.45 5.80 2.17
N ASN A 78 6.53 6.50 1.50
CA ASN A 78 5.10 6.49 1.83
C ASN A 78 4.36 5.55 0.87
N PHE A 79 3.73 4.52 1.41
CA PHE A 79 2.86 3.61 0.66
C PHE A 79 1.43 4.12 0.72
N ARG A 80 0.76 4.17 -0.43
CA ARG A 80 -0.65 4.55 -0.55
C ARG A 80 -1.43 3.39 -1.15
N PHE A 81 -2.60 3.11 -0.61
CA PHE A 81 -3.43 2.00 -1.07
C PHE A 81 -4.76 2.54 -1.60
N ASN A 82 -5.10 2.14 -2.82
CA ASN A 82 -6.37 2.47 -3.49
C ASN A 82 -7.26 1.24 -3.60
N SER A 83 -6.72 0.04 -3.41
CA SER A 83 -7.45 -1.22 -3.47
C SER A 83 -6.78 -2.32 -2.64
N THR A 84 -7.49 -3.43 -2.44
CA THR A 84 -6.94 -4.64 -1.81
C THR A 84 -5.78 -5.26 -2.61
N ALA A 85 -5.69 -5.01 -3.92
CA ALA A 85 -4.59 -5.49 -4.74
C ALA A 85 -3.26 -4.80 -4.43
N ASP A 86 -3.28 -3.58 -3.89
CA ASP A 86 -2.07 -2.81 -3.60
C ASP A 86 -1.24 -3.42 -2.47
N PHE A 87 -1.84 -4.28 -1.63
CA PHE A 87 -1.15 -5.05 -0.59
C PHE A 87 -0.35 -6.25 -1.14
N GLN A 88 -0.47 -6.57 -2.43
CA GLN A 88 0.34 -7.61 -3.03
C GLN A 88 1.79 -7.15 -3.15
N VAL A 89 2.74 -8.03 -2.81
CA VAL A 89 4.20 -7.75 -2.85
C VAL A 89 4.63 -7.11 -4.16
N LYS A 90 4.08 -7.58 -5.29
CA LYS A 90 4.38 -7.02 -6.62
C LYS A 90 3.95 -5.55 -6.75
N ASN A 91 2.74 -5.21 -6.29
CA ASN A 91 2.20 -3.86 -6.39
C ASN A 91 2.85 -2.93 -5.37
N MET A 92 3.09 -3.41 -4.14
CA MET A 92 3.90 -2.68 -3.16
C MET A 92 5.30 -2.37 -3.70
N THR A 93 5.97 -3.38 -4.27
CA THR A 93 7.31 -3.22 -4.87
C THR A 93 7.28 -2.21 -6.02
N ALA A 94 6.25 -2.24 -6.86
CA ALA A 94 6.10 -1.30 -7.98
C ALA A 94 5.76 0.13 -7.52
N GLY A 95 5.01 0.28 -6.43
CA GLY A 95 4.65 1.56 -5.83
C GLY A 95 5.81 2.24 -5.09
N SER A 96 6.82 1.48 -4.69
CA SER A 96 8.05 1.97 -4.06
C SER A 96 9.16 2.18 -5.08
N ARG A 97 9.81 3.35 -5.07
CA ARG A 97 10.94 3.60 -5.97
C ARG A 97 12.15 2.77 -5.55
N PHE A 98 12.39 2.67 -4.26
CA PHE A 98 13.52 1.93 -3.70
C PHE A 98 13.39 0.43 -4.00
N LEU A 99 12.25 -0.18 -3.65
CA LEU A 99 12.01 -1.61 -3.86
C LEU A 99 11.93 -1.96 -5.35
N ASN A 100 11.31 -1.12 -6.18
CA ASN A 100 11.28 -1.35 -7.62
C ASN A 100 12.70 -1.39 -8.22
N ASN A 101 13.54 -0.41 -7.87
CA ASN A 101 14.94 -0.39 -8.30
C ASN A 101 15.71 -1.61 -7.80
N LEU A 102 15.49 -2.03 -6.56
CA LEU A 102 16.09 -3.24 -6.00
C LEU A 102 15.61 -4.51 -6.73
N SER A 103 14.33 -4.60 -7.08
CA SER A 103 13.76 -5.71 -7.84
C SER A 103 14.35 -5.79 -9.24
N ILE A 104 14.48 -4.66 -9.93
CA ILE A 104 15.12 -4.60 -11.25
C ILE A 104 16.57 -5.09 -11.17
N LYS A 105 17.34 -4.63 -10.19
CA LYS A 105 18.73 -5.09 -9.96
C LYS A 105 18.76 -6.59 -9.69
N LYS A 106 17.90 -7.10 -8.80
CA LYS A 106 17.79 -8.52 -8.47
C LYS A 106 17.49 -9.37 -9.72
N ASP A 107 16.54 -8.95 -10.54
CA ASP A 107 16.16 -9.65 -11.77
C ASP A 107 17.29 -9.66 -12.80
N PHE A 108 17.98 -8.52 -12.94
CA PHE A 108 19.16 -8.42 -13.79
C PHE A 108 20.25 -9.39 -13.34
N TYR A 109 20.63 -9.38 -12.05
CA TYR A 109 21.64 -10.28 -11.51
C TYR A 109 21.25 -11.75 -11.64
N SER A 110 19.98 -12.08 -11.38
CA SER A 110 19.48 -13.45 -11.52
C SER A 110 19.61 -13.96 -12.95
N LYS A 111 19.24 -13.13 -13.93
CA LYS A 111 19.39 -13.45 -15.36
C LYS A 111 20.87 -13.59 -15.74
N LEU A 112 21.73 -12.69 -15.27
CA LEU A 112 23.17 -12.72 -15.52
C LEU A 112 23.78 -14.02 -14.97
N VAL A 113 23.49 -14.37 -13.72
CA VAL A 113 23.96 -15.62 -13.10
C VAL A 113 23.49 -16.84 -13.89
N LYS A 114 22.24 -16.86 -14.36
CA LYS A 114 21.71 -17.95 -15.19
C LYS A 114 22.49 -18.08 -16.50
N GLN A 115 22.82 -16.97 -17.16
CA GLN A 115 23.63 -16.98 -18.39
C GLN A 115 25.06 -17.46 -18.13
N LEU A 116 25.70 -16.99 -17.07
CA LEU A 116 27.04 -17.45 -16.67
C LEU A 116 27.08 -18.96 -16.38
N ARG A 117 26.03 -19.51 -15.74
CA ARG A 117 25.96 -20.93 -15.39
C ARG A 117 25.53 -21.84 -16.54
N SER A 118 24.76 -21.33 -17.50
CA SER A 118 24.27 -22.17 -18.61
C SER A 118 25.27 -22.26 -19.77
N ASN A 119 26.18 -21.28 -19.90
CA ASN A 119 27.17 -21.25 -20.97
C ASN A 119 28.49 -21.93 -20.54
N LYS A 120 28.75 -23.12 -21.09
CA LYS A 120 29.97 -23.91 -20.82
C LYS A 120 31.27 -23.19 -21.21
N VAL A 121 31.23 -22.29 -22.20
CA VAL A 121 32.41 -21.51 -22.60
C VAL A 121 32.72 -20.46 -21.53
N LEU A 122 31.69 -19.75 -21.05
CA LEU A 122 31.85 -18.78 -19.96
C LEU A 122 32.26 -19.46 -18.65
N GLN A 123 31.73 -20.63 -18.33
CA GLN A 123 32.17 -21.40 -17.16
C GLN A 123 33.67 -21.71 -17.20
N ARG A 124 34.16 -22.25 -18.32
CA ARG A 124 35.59 -22.54 -18.48
C ARG A 124 36.46 -21.28 -18.45
N ALA A 125 36.00 -20.20 -19.07
CA ALA A 125 36.68 -18.91 -19.02
C ALA A 125 36.70 -18.32 -17.59
N LEU A 126 35.71 -18.62 -16.76
CA LEU A 126 35.68 -18.22 -15.36
C LEU A 126 36.53 -19.14 -14.46
N GLU A 127 36.80 -20.39 -14.85
CA GLU A 127 37.63 -21.33 -14.07
C GLU A 127 39.12 -20.95 -14.10
N SER A 128 39.63 -20.42 -15.22
CA SER A 128 41.00 -19.93 -15.29
C SER A 128 41.12 -18.51 -14.69
N PRO A 129 42.08 -18.27 -13.76
CA PRO A 129 42.31 -16.96 -13.17
C PRO A 129 42.62 -15.87 -14.20
N GLU A 130 43.38 -16.23 -15.24
CA GLU A 130 43.82 -15.29 -16.29
C GLU A 130 42.64 -14.81 -17.14
N SER A 131 41.81 -15.73 -17.64
CA SER A 131 40.64 -15.37 -18.45
C SER A 131 39.53 -14.71 -17.62
N ARG A 132 39.44 -15.02 -16.32
CA ARG A 132 38.54 -14.30 -15.41
C ARG A 132 38.99 -12.84 -15.25
N GLN A 133 40.28 -12.60 -15.06
CA GLN A 133 40.81 -11.24 -14.94
C GLN A 133 40.60 -10.45 -16.24
N ALA A 134 40.91 -11.05 -17.39
CA ALA A 134 40.67 -10.42 -18.69
C ALA A 134 39.19 -10.06 -18.91
N LEU A 135 38.26 -10.91 -18.45
CA LEU A 135 36.83 -10.61 -18.52
C LEU A 135 36.43 -9.45 -17.60
N ILE A 136 36.99 -9.37 -16.39
CA ILE A 136 36.76 -8.27 -15.45
C ILE A 136 37.31 -6.96 -16.02
N ASP A 137 38.49 -6.99 -16.61
CA ASP A 137 39.14 -5.81 -17.19
C ASP A 137 38.32 -5.28 -18.38
N ALA A 138 37.91 -6.16 -19.30
CA ALA A 138 37.05 -5.80 -20.42
C ALA A 138 35.71 -5.20 -19.97
N LEU A 139 35.07 -5.78 -18.94
CA LEU A 139 33.82 -5.24 -18.37
C LEU A 139 34.03 -3.89 -17.66
N SER A 140 35.19 -3.70 -17.03
CA SER A 140 35.54 -2.46 -16.33
C SER A 140 35.82 -1.33 -17.33
N GLU A 141 36.46 -1.64 -18.44
CA GLU A 141 36.70 -0.72 -19.55
C GLU A 141 35.38 -0.31 -20.21
N LEU A 142 34.50 -1.29 -20.52
CA LEU A 142 33.14 -1.02 -21.02
C LEU A 142 32.32 -0.15 -20.05
N LYS A 143 32.41 -0.43 -18.74
CA LYS A 143 31.77 0.41 -17.72
C LYS A 143 32.29 1.85 -17.79
N LYS A 144 33.61 2.03 -17.92
CA LYS A 144 34.24 3.35 -18.00
C LYS A 144 33.80 4.11 -19.25
N GLU A 145 33.79 3.47 -20.42
CA GLU A 145 33.30 4.05 -21.67
C GLU A 145 31.83 4.52 -21.55
N LEU A 146 30.98 3.69 -20.93
CA LEU A 146 29.57 4.05 -20.71
C LEU A 146 29.42 5.24 -19.76
N GLN A 147 30.24 5.34 -18.71
CA GLN A 147 30.23 6.46 -17.76
C GLN A 147 30.74 7.77 -18.39
N GLU A 148 31.77 7.69 -19.23
CA GLU A 148 32.28 8.84 -19.99
C GLU A 148 31.25 9.34 -21.01
N THR A 149 30.54 8.42 -21.68
CA THR A 149 29.49 8.77 -22.65
C THR A 149 28.25 9.37 -21.97
N SER A 150 27.91 8.93 -20.76
CA SER A 150 26.76 9.46 -20.00
C SER A 150 27.06 10.74 -19.21
N SER A 151 28.32 11.14 -19.08
CA SER A 151 28.73 12.44 -18.52
C SER A 151 29.01 13.52 -19.58
N ALA A 152 28.99 13.15 -20.87
CA ALA A 152 29.13 14.05 -22.00
C ALA A 152 27.78 14.59 -22.55
N GLN A 153 26.67 14.36 -21.82
CA GLN A 153 25.33 14.89 -22.12
C GLN A 153 24.80 15.75 -20.97
#